data_AF-A0A6A6U9B9-F1
#
_entry.id   AF-A0A6A6U9B9-F1
#
_cell.length_a   1.000
_cell.length_b   1.000
_cell.length_c   1.000
_cell.angle_alpha   90.00
_cell.angle_beta   90.00
_cell.angle_gamma   90.00
#
_symmetry.space_group_name_H-M   'P 1'
#
loop_
_entity.id
_entity.type
_entity.pdbx_description
1 polymer ?
#
loop_
_entity_poly.entity_id
_entity_poly.type
_entity_poly.pdbx_seq_one_letter_code
_entity_poly.pdbx_strand_id
1 'polypeptide(L)'
;MERPRTDSQTLQHNVIWSSHMARRIAFMILLPFAGLAYTLGSPGRSVHFMVPTVFTGIIGFLSTLAMAECVGLIMETFDTSDLQPGVNTKHRLTSMATIVRRRRTNYSSFPRVCAGFFTAQAIGFLLAAGATGVGGAMTRDWGAQISTGVTAGVLLGLTIALTLVLWRFMQVQVIPDTVFGEGNEGFGKMVRAQTDWVPVVLGNPSGKLRKMNVLEQGKWSRWTEIRKLNRLDN
;
A
#
# COMPACT_ATOMS: atom_id res chain seq x y z
N MET A 1 -33.74 5.58 12.94
CA MET A 1 -32.52 5.18 13.65
C MET A 1 -31.67 4.35 12.70
N GLU A 2 -30.68 4.97 12.05
CA GLU A 2 -29.71 4.24 11.22
C GLU A 2 -28.80 3.40 12.12
N ARG A 3 -28.74 2.09 11.89
CA ARG A 3 -27.80 1.21 12.60
C ARG A 3 -26.37 1.59 12.17
N PRO A 4 -25.41 1.75 13.10
CA PRO A 4 -24.03 2.05 12.74
C PRO A 4 -23.47 0.90 11.90
N ARG A 5 -22.90 1.24 10.73
CA ARG A 5 -22.31 0.27 9.79
C ARG A 5 -21.24 -0.57 10.50
N THR A 6 -21.43 -1.89 10.53
CA THR A 6 -20.45 -2.86 11.04
C THR A 6 -19.33 -3.06 10.02
N ASP A 7 -18.14 -3.42 10.49
CA ASP A 7 -16.95 -3.72 9.65
C ASP A 7 -17.22 -4.85 8.64
N SER A 8 -18.16 -5.75 8.92
CA SER A 8 -18.67 -6.78 8.00
C SER A 8 -19.37 -6.21 6.76
N GLN A 9 -19.87 -4.97 6.84
CA GLN A 9 -20.54 -4.28 5.74
C GLN A 9 -19.60 -3.38 4.93
N THR A 10 -18.38 -3.09 5.41
CA THR A 10 -17.42 -2.19 4.73
C THR A 10 -16.07 -2.84 4.38
N LEU A 11 -15.57 -3.78 5.19
CA LEU A 11 -14.20 -4.30 5.09
C LEU A 11 -14.11 -5.83 5.12
N GLN A 12 -15.12 -6.52 5.67
CA GLN A 12 -15.12 -7.98 5.83
C GLN A 12 -15.94 -8.73 4.76
N HIS A 13 -16.53 -8.04 3.78
CA HIS A 13 -17.24 -8.70 2.68
C HIS A 13 -16.25 -9.29 1.67
N ASN A 14 -16.16 -10.63 1.66
CA ASN A 14 -15.65 -11.54 0.64
C ASN A 14 -15.03 -10.89 -0.62
N VAL A 15 -13.70 -10.92 -0.75
CA VAL A 15 -12.93 -10.78 -2.02
C VAL A 15 -13.60 -9.89 -3.08
N ILE A 16 -14.07 -8.71 -2.69
CA ILE A 16 -14.34 -7.66 -3.66
C ILE A 16 -13.05 -6.88 -3.68
N TRP A 17 -12.30 -7.06 -4.75
CA TRP A 17 -11.13 -6.26 -5.03
C TRP A 17 -11.47 -4.80 -4.73
N SER A 18 -10.79 -4.20 -3.74
CA SER A 18 -10.93 -2.76 -3.49
C SER A 18 -10.81 -2.06 -4.85
N SER A 19 -11.66 -1.08 -5.13
CA SER A 19 -11.63 -0.33 -6.39
C SER A 19 -10.21 0.15 -6.72
N HIS A 20 -9.41 0.45 -5.68
CA HIS A 20 -7.99 0.75 -5.77
C HIS A 20 -7.14 -0.45 -6.23
N MET A 21 -7.33 -1.65 -5.67
CA MET A 21 -6.59 -2.85 -6.06
C MET A 21 -6.88 -3.29 -7.50
N ALA A 22 -8.15 -3.20 -7.93
CA ALA A 22 -8.55 -3.45 -9.32
C ALA A 22 -7.90 -2.46 -10.29
N ARG A 23 -7.94 -1.17 -9.94
CA ARG A 23 -7.31 -0.12 -10.74
C ARG A 23 -5.79 -0.27 -10.82
N ARG A 24 -5.13 -0.60 -9.71
CA ARG A 24 -3.68 -0.88 -9.61
C ARG A 24 -3.27 -2.00 -10.56
N ILE A 25 -3.96 -3.13 -10.48
CA ILE A 25 -3.64 -4.31 -11.29
C ILE A 25 -3.95 -4.04 -12.76
N ALA A 26 -5.06 -3.36 -13.08
CA ALA A 26 -5.38 -2.98 -14.45
C ALA A 26 -4.27 -2.13 -15.09
N PHE A 27 -3.79 -1.08 -14.41
CA PHE A 27 -2.74 -0.20 -14.95
C PHE A 27 -1.36 -0.86 -15.01
N MET A 28 -0.99 -1.63 -13.97
CA MET A 28 0.30 -2.33 -13.95
C MET A 28 0.36 -3.45 -15.00
N ILE A 29 -0.77 -4.10 -15.33
CA ILE A 29 -0.86 -5.13 -16.37
C ILE A 29 -0.93 -4.49 -17.76
N LEU A 30 -1.65 -3.39 -17.94
CA LEU A 30 -1.79 -2.74 -19.25
C LEU A 30 -0.45 -2.20 -19.77
N LEU A 31 0.43 -1.76 -18.86
CA LEU A 31 1.74 -1.21 -19.20
C LEU A 31 2.66 -2.18 -19.99
N PRO A 32 2.94 -3.42 -19.53
CA PRO A 32 3.73 -4.38 -20.31
C PRO A 32 3.05 -4.80 -21.62
N PHE A 33 1.71 -4.84 -21.68
CA PHE A 33 0.99 -5.10 -22.93
C PHE A 33 1.16 -3.94 -23.93
N ALA A 34 1.16 -2.69 -23.46
CA ALA A 34 1.48 -1.54 -24.31
C ALA A 34 2.95 -1.61 -24.80
N GLY A 35 3.87 -2.07 -23.95
CA GLY A 35 5.25 -2.38 -24.33
C GLY A 35 5.33 -3.43 -25.44
N LEU A 36 4.59 -4.54 -25.32
CA LEU A 36 4.51 -5.56 -26.36
C LEU A 36 3.90 -5.02 -27.65
N ALA A 37 2.84 -4.20 -27.57
CA ALA A 37 2.25 -3.57 -28.75
C ALA A 37 3.25 -2.66 -29.48
N TYR A 38 4.07 -1.90 -28.75
CA TYR A 38 5.17 -1.13 -29.32
C TYR A 38 6.20 -2.02 -30.03
N THR A 39 6.57 -3.15 -29.44
CA THR A 39 7.55 -4.08 -30.03
C THR A 39 7.05 -4.72 -31.32
N LEU A 40 5.75 -5.05 -31.38
CA LEU A 40 5.12 -5.60 -32.57
C LEU A 40 4.89 -4.53 -33.65
N GLY A 41 4.63 -3.29 -33.23
CA GLY A 41 4.44 -2.13 -34.10
C GLY A 41 5.74 -1.47 -34.59
N SER A 42 6.92 -1.97 -34.18
CA SER A 42 8.23 -1.41 -34.57
C SER A 42 9.25 -2.43 -35.14
N PRO A 43 8.87 -3.29 -36.11
CA PRO A 43 9.79 -4.25 -36.74
C PRO A 43 10.91 -3.61 -37.59
N GLY A 44 10.85 -2.31 -37.84
CA GLY A 44 11.90 -1.57 -38.56
C GLY A 44 11.35 -0.71 -39.70
N ARG A 45 12.09 -0.65 -40.81
CA ARG A 45 11.94 0.35 -41.90
C ARG A 45 10.60 0.35 -42.64
N SER A 46 9.76 -0.67 -42.44
CA SER A 46 8.48 -0.85 -43.13
C SER A 46 7.29 -0.15 -42.47
N VAL A 47 7.44 0.46 -41.29
CA VAL A 47 6.31 1.04 -40.53
C VAL A 47 6.36 2.57 -40.53
N HIS A 48 5.18 3.18 -40.70
CA HIS A 48 5.02 4.63 -40.61
C HIS A 48 5.38 5.14 -39.20
N PHE A 49 6.15 6.23 -39.11
CA PHE A 49 6.68 6.77 -37.86
C PHE A 49 5.61 7.08 -36.80
N MET A 50 4.37 7.35 -37.23
CA MET A 50 3.25 7.60 -36.31
C MET A 50 2.94 6.43 -35.40
N VAL A 51 3.09 5.18 -35.86
CA VAL A 51 2.71 3.98 -35.10
C VAL A 51 3.59 3.84 -33.84
N PRO A 52 4.93 3.81 -33.93
CA PRO A 52 5.80 3.83 -32.74
C PRO A 52 5.60 5.06 -31.86
N THR A 53 5.30 6.23 -32.45
CA THR A 53 5.11 7.48 -31.69
C THR A 53 3.89 7.40 -30.78
N VAL A 54 2.75 6.93 -31.30
CA VAL A 54 1.51 6.77 -30.51
C VAL A 54 1.70 5.75 -29.40
N PHE A 55 2.30 4.59 -29.70
CA PHE A 55 2.56 3.57 -28.68
C PHE A 55 3.53 4.05 -27.59
N THR A 56 4.55 4.82 -27.94
CA THR A 56 5.47 5.42 -26.95
C THR A 56 4.72 6.41 -26.04
N GLY A 57 3.81 7.22 -26.60
CA GLY A 57 2.94 8.10 -25.81
C GLY A 57 2.05 7.36 -24.83
N ILE A 58 1.45 6.24 -25.27
CA ILE A 58 0.64 5.36 -24.40
C ILE A 58 1.49 4.77 -23.27
N ILE A 59 2.69 4.26 -23.57
CA ILE A 59 3.61 3.73 -22.57
C ILE A 59 3.98 4.80 -21.54
N GLY A 60 4.29 6.03 -21.98
CA GLY A 60 4.59 7.15 -21.09
C GLY A 60 3.42 7.48 -20.15
N PHE A 61 2.20 7.56 -20.69
CA PHE A 61 0.99 7.81 -19.91
C PHE A 61 0.69 6.68 -18.91
N LEU A 62 0.82 5.42 -19.31
CA LEU A 62 0.59 4.29 -18.40
C LEU A 62 1.68 4.19 -17.33
N SER A 63 2.91 4.58 -17.63
CA SER A 63 4.02 4.60 -16.67
C SER A 63 3.76 5.59 -15.54
N THR A 64 3.22 6.78 -15.84
CA THR A 64 2.89 7.77 -14.80
C THR A 64 1.73 7.30 -13.93
N LEU A 65 0.71 6.67 -14.50
CA LEU A 65 -0.38 6.05 -13.73
C LEU A 65 0.11 4.91 -12.82
N ALA A 66 0.97 4.03 -13.34
CA ALA A 66 1.55 2.94 -12.57
C ALA A 66 2.40 3.47 -11.40
N MET A 67 3.22 4.50 -11.62
CA MET A 67 3.99 5.14 -10.55
C MET A 67 3.07 5.78 -9.50
N ALA A 68 2.04 6.52 -9.91
CA ALA A 68 1.09 7.15 -8.99
C ALA A 68 0.39 6.12 -8.09
N GLU A 69 0.00 4.97 -8.65
CA GLU A 69 -0.59 3.88 -7.89
C GLU A 69 0.39 3.18 -6.94
N CYS A 70 1.66 3.03 -7.32
CA CYS A 70 2.72 2.55 -6.42
C CYS A 70 2.93 3.52 -5.24
N VAL A 71 2.90 4.82 -5.47
CA VAL A 71 2.94 5.82 -4.38
C VAL A 71 1.69 5.71 -3.51
N GLY A 72 0.52 5.55 -4.11
CA GLY A 72 -0.74 5.33 -3.39
C GLY A 72 -0.70 4.09 -2.48
N LEU A 73 -0.11 2.98 -2.95
CA LEU A 73 0.11 1.77 -2.15
C LEU A 73 0.99 2.02 -0.93
N ILE A 74 2.10 2.75 -1.11
CA ILE A 74 3.01 3.10 -0.02
C ILE A 74 2.28 3.96 1.01
N MET A 75 1.56 4.98 0.58
CA MET A 75 0.84 5.88 1.49
C MET A 75 -0.26 5.13 2.24
N GLU A 76 -1.04 4.26 1.60
CA GLU A 76 -2.06 3.44 2.29
C GLU A 76 -1.45 2.51 3.35
N THR A 77 -0.24 2.01 3.10
CA THR A 77 0.47 1.09 4.01
C THR A 77 1.06 1.80 5.24
N PHE A 78 1.55 3.03 5.06
CA PHE A 78 2.33 3.76 6.07
C PHE A 78 1.64 5.00 6.64
N ASP A 79 0.41 5.33 6.21
CA ASP A 79 -0.37 6.43 6.76
C ASP A 79 -0.76 6.17 8.23
N THR A 80 -0.01 6.80 9.14
CA THR A 80 -0.26 6.82 10.59
C THR A 80 -0.91 8.13 11.05
N SER A 81 -1.25 9.04 10.14
CA SER A 81 -1.86 10.35 10.46
C SER A 81 -3.22 10.24 11.15
N ASP A 82 -3.85 9.10 10.98
CA ASP A 82 -5.19 8.80 11.49
C ASP A 82 -5.17 8.16 12.89
N LEU A 83 -4.00 8.05 13.54
CA LEU A 83 -3.87 7.63 14.94
C LEU A 83 -4.17 8.79 15.91
N GLN A 84 -5.38 9.36 15.83
CA GLN A 84 -6.46 9.23 16.84
C GLN A 84 -7.67 10.12 16.47
N PRO A 85 -8.90 9.56 16.41
CA PRO A 85 -10.10 10.33 16.70
C PRO A 85 -10.06 10.68 18.20
N GLY A 86 -9.64 11.91 18.51
CA GLY A 86 -9.40 12.37 19.89
C GLY A 86 -8.52 13.61 19.97
N VAL A 87 -7.88 14.03 18.87
CA VAL A 87 -7.14 15.30 18.81
C VAL A 87 -8.09 16.52 18.80
N ASN A 88 -9.34 16.36 18.36
CA ASN A 88 -10.34 17.43 18.31
C ASN A 88 -11.41 17.39 19.41
N THR A 89 -11.35 16.44 20.36
CA THR A 89 -12.27 16.44 21.51
C THR A 89 -11.48 16.54 22.82
N LYS A 90 -11.88 17.52 23.64
CA LYS A 90 -11.31 17.87 24.95
C LYS A 90 -11.48 16.78 26.03
N HIS A 91 -11.33 15.50 25.72
CA HIS A 91 -11.36 14.47 26.75
C HIS A 91 -9.96 14.29 27.36
N ARG A 92 -9.77 15.03 28.47
CA ARG A 92 -8.81 14.76 29.55
C ARG A 92 -7.35 15.24 29.39
N LEU A 93 -7.12 16.32 28.64
CA LEU A 93 -5.80 16.97 28.58
C LEU A 93 -5.34 17.59 29.92
N THR A 94 -6.24 17.81 30.89
CA THR A 94 -5.93 18.53 32.14
C THR A 94 -5.37 17.64 33.26
N SER A 95 -5.39 16.30 33.13
CA SER A 95 -5.01 15.40 34.24
C SER A 95 -3.85 14.44 33.94
N MET A 96 -3.01 14.70 32.94
CA MET A 96 -1.84 13.86 32.67
C MET A 96 -0.51 14.57 32.94
N ALA A 97 0.42 13.85 33.57
CA ALA A 97 1.77 14.31 33.82
C ALA A 97 2.49 14.67 32.51
N THR A 98 3.25 15.78 32.51
CA THR A 98 3.93 16.38 31.35
C THR A 98 4.81 15.41 30.56
N ILE A 99 5.36 14.38 31.22
CA ILE A 99 6.19 13.33 30.61
C ILE A 99 5.35 12.41 29.68
N VAL A 100 4.09 12.11 30.04
CA VAL A 100 3.18 11.30 29.22
C VAL A 100 2.65 12.10 28.03
N ARG A 101 2.42 13.41 28.22
CA ARG A 101 2.07 14.34 27.14
C ARG A 101 3.18 14.48 26.10
N ARG A 102 4.45 14.52 26.52
CA ARG A 102 5.62 14.51 25.63
C ARG A 102 5.90 13.15 24.98
N ARG A 103 5.55 12.02 25.61
CA ARG A 103 5.64 10.69 24.97
C ARG A 103 4.54 10.42 23.94
N ARG A 104 3.42 11.14 24.00
CA ARG A 104 2.35 11.17 22.96
C ARG A 104 2.55 12.29 21.92
N THR A 105 3.76 12.82 21.76
CA THR A 105 4.08 13.67 20.59
C THR A 105 3.92 12.81 19.34
N ASN A 106 3.03 13.24 18.44
CA ASN A 106 2.78 12.67 17.11
C ASN A 106 4.04 12.04 16.51
N TYR A 107 4.13 10.70 16.55
CA TYR A 107 5.03 9.96 15.67
C TYR A 107 4.36 9.92 14.31
N SER A 108 4.40 11.05 13.63
CA SER A 108 4.15 11.06 12.19
C SER A 108 5.32 10.26 11.60
N SER A 109 5.01 9.11 11.00
CA SER A 109 6.01 8.31 10.26
C SER A 109 6.53 9.10 9.04
N PHE A 110 5.90 10.23 8.70
CA PHE A 110 6.17 11.04 7.52
C PHE A 110 7.64 11.39 7.31
N PRO A 111 8.45 11.89 8.26
CA PRO A 111 9.84 12.21 7.95
C PRO A 111 10.64 10.98 7.51
N ARG A 112 10.34 9.82 8.08
CA ARG A 112 11.05 8.55 7.78
C ARG A 112 10.50 7.89 6.52
N VAL A 113 9.19 7.93 6.29
CA VAL A 113 8.54 7.45 5.06
C VAL A 113 8.95 8.34 3.88
N CYS A 114 8.98 9.66 4.05
CA CYS A 114 9.49 10.60 3.06
C CYS A 114 10.98 10.36 2.76
N ALA A 115 11.82 10.16 3.79
CA ALA A 115 13.23 9.82 3.57
C ALA A 115 13.40 8.50 2.80
N GLY A 116 12.61 7.48 3.14
CA GLY A 116 12.55 6.21 2.40
C GLY A 116 12.09 6.41 0.95
N PHE A 117 11.07 7.24 0.73
CA PHE A 117 10.56 7.57 -0.60
C PHE A 117 11.60 8.26 -1.48
N PHE A 118 12.28 9.29 -0.94
CA PHE A 118 13.36 9.96 -1.67
C PHE A 118 14.55 9.03 -1.94
N THR A 119 14.88 8.15 -1.00
CA THR A 119 15.94 7.15 -1.19
C THR A 119 15.56 6.16 -2.29
N ALA A 120 14.32 5.65 -2.29
CA ALA A 120 13.81 4.76 -3.33
C ALA A 120 13.80 5.45 -4.70
N GLN A 121 13.40 6.71 -4.77
CA GLN A 121 13.42 7.50 -6.01
C GLN A 121 14.85 7.72 -6.51
N ALA A 122 15.81 8.02 -5.63
CA ALA A 122 17.22 8.17 -5.99
C ALA A 122 17.82 6.88 -6.55
N ILE A 123 17.56 5.74 -5.89
CA ILE A 123 17.95 4.41 -6.39
C ILE A 123 17.28 4.14 -7.75
N GLY A 124 16.00 4.48 -7.89
CA GLY A 124 15.26 4.37 -9.14
C GLY A 124 15.92 5.13 -10.30
N PHE A 125 16.38 6.37 -10.07
CA PHE A 125 17.10 7.14 -11.07
C PHE A 125 18.46 6.55 -11.42
N LEU A 126 19.21 6.01 -10.45
CA LEU A 126 20.48 5.32 -10.70
C LEU A 126 20.27 4.06 -11.55
N LEU A 127 19.25 3.25 -11.22
CA LEU A 127 18.88 2.08 -12.00
C LEU A 127 18.39 2.46 -13.40
N ALA A 128 17.63 3.55 -13.55
CA ALA A 128 17.20 4.05 -14.85
C ALA A 128 18.37 4.50 -15.73
N ALA A 129 19.39 5.16 -15.14
CA ALA A 129 20.60 5.51 -15.86
C ALA A 129 21.37 4.26 -16.33
N GLY A 130 21.51 3.26 -15.46
CA GLY A 130 22.09 1.96 -15.83
C GLY A 130 21.30 1.25 -16.94
N ALA A 131 19.98 1.20 -16.82
CA ALA A 131 19.09 0.62 -17.82
C ALA A 131 19.18 1.34 -19.17
N THR A 132 19.37 2.66 -19.18
CA THR A 132 19.60 3.43 -20.42
C THR A 132 20.91 3.01 -21.10
N GLY A 133 21.98 2.81 -20.32
CA GLY A 133 23.25 2.32 -20.84
C GLY A 133 23.14 0.91 -21.44
N VAL A 134 22.54 -0.02 -20.69
CA VAL A 134 22.32 -1.40 -21.12
C VAL A 134 21.41 -1.46 -22.35
N GLY A 135 20.29 -0.73 -22.34
CA GLY A 135 19.37 -0.65 -23.48
C GLY A 135 20.04 -0.07 -24.73
N GLY A 136 20.94 0.90 -24.58
CA GLY A 136 21.73 1.44 -25.68
C GLY A 136 22.69 0.42 -26.30
N ALA A 137 23.37 -0.38 -25.47
CA ALA A 137 24.23 -1.48 -25.95
C ALA A 137 23.40 -2.57 -26.66
N MET A 138 22.32 -3.04 -26.02
CA MET A 138 21.44 -4.07 -26.59
C MET A 138 20.83 -3.64 -27.94
N THR A 139 20.44 -2.38 -28.07
CA THR A 139 19.85 -1.85 -29.31
C THR A 139 20.86 -1.81 -30.47
N ARG A 140 22.16 -1.61 -30.18
CA ARG A 140 23.23 -1.63 -31.19
C ARG A 140 23.54 -3.05 -31.66
N ASP A 141 23.55 -4.02 -30.74
CA ASP A 141 23.97 -5.39 -31.04
C ASP A 141 22.84 -6.25 -31.62
N TRP A 142 21.63 -6.15 -31.05
CA TRP A 142 20.49 -7.02 -31.39
C TRP A 142 19.34 -6.30 -32.08
N GLY A 143 19.46 -4.99 -32.27
CA GLY A 143 18.42 -4.17 -32.88
C GLY A 143 17.32 -3.74 -31.91
N ALA A 144 16.58 -2.70 -32.31
CA ALA A 144 15.59 -2.04 -31.47
C ALA A 144 14.41 -2.95 -31.08
N GLN A 145 13.94 -3.79 -31.99
CA GLN A 145 12.77 -4.64 -31.75
C GLN A 145 13.05 -5.71 -30.67
N ILE A 146 14.19 -6.39 -30.76
CA ILE A 146 14.58 -7.41 -29.76
C ILE A 146 14.84 -6.75 -28.41
N SER A 147 15.57 -5.63 -28.39
CA SER A 147 15.87 -4.87 -27.18
C SER A 147 14.60 -4.43 -26.42
N THR A 148 13.63 -3.90 -27.15
CA THR A 148 12.35 -3.46 -26.57
C THR A 148 11.47 -4.64 -26.16
N GLY A 149 11.54 -5.77 -26.88
CA GLY A 149 10.85 -7.01 -26.53
C GLY A 149 11.35 -7.60 -25.23
N VAL A 150 12.67 -7.66 -25.03
CA VAL A 150 13.27 -8.10 -23.76
C VAL A 150 12.83 -7.18 -22.61
N THR A 151 12.84 -5.87 -22.82
CA THR A 151 12.41 -4.89 -21.81
C THR A 151 10.95 -5.08 -21.42
N ALA A 152 10.05 -5.27 -22.40
CA ALA A 152 8.64 -5.56 -22.16
C ALA A 152 8.43 -6.88 -21.41
N GLY A 153 9.22 -7.91 -21.73
CA GLY A 153 9.21 -9.20 -21.02
C GLY A 153 9.65 -9.11 -19.57
N VAL A 154 10.75 -8.38 -19.30
CA VAL A 154 11.22 -8.12 -17.93
C VAL A 154 10.16 -7.36 -17.13
N LEU A 155 9.57 -6.33 -17.72
CA LEU A 155 8.50 -5.56 -17.08
C LEU A 155 7.29 -6.43 -16.75
N LEU A 156 6.87 -7.29 -17.68
CA LEU A 156 5.78 -8.24 -17.47
C LEU A 156 6.10 -9.20 -16.31
N GLY A 157 7.31 -9.76 -16.27
CA GLY A 157 7.75 -10.65 -15.19
C GLY A 157 7.71 -9.97 -13.81
N LEU A 158 8.20 -8.72 -13.73
CA LEU A 158 8.14 -7.92 -12.50
C LEU A 158 6.70 -7.58 -12.10
N THR A 159 5.82 -7.26 -13.06
CA THR A 159 4.39 -7.02 -12.79
C THR A 159 3.71 -8.27 -12.23
N ILE A 160 3.98 -9.46 -12.79
CA ILE A 160 3.44 -10.71 -12.27
C ILE A 160 3.96 -10.97 -10.85
N ALA A 161 5.26 -10.83 -10.63
CA ALA A 161 5.86 -11.02 -9.31
C ALA A 161 5.25 -10.08 -8.26
N LEU A 162 5.08 -8.80 -8.59
CA LEU A 162 4.43 -7.82 -7.72
C LEU A 162 2.98 -8.20 -7.44
N THR A 163 2.23 -8.63 -8.46
CA THR A 163 0.83 -9.06 -8.31
C THR A 163 0.72 -10.28 -7.39
N LEU A 164 1.63 -11.24 -7.51
CA LEU A 164 1.68 -12.42 -6.63
C LEU A 164 1.99 -12.05 -5.17
N VAL A 165 2.90 -11.09 -4.95
CA VAL A 165 3.19 -10.57 -3.61
C VAL A 165 1.95 -9.90 -3.02
N LEU A 166 1.26 -9.06 -3.80
CA LEU A 166 0.05 -8.36 -3.36
C LEU A 166 -1.12 -9.31 -3.09
N TRP A 167 -1.19 -10.45 -3.77
CA TRP A 167 -2.21 -11.48 -3.53
C TRP A 167 -1.96 -12.27 -2.24
N ARG A 168 -0.78 -12.18 -1.64
CA ARG A 168 -0.49 -12.92 -0.40
C ARG A 168 -1.17 -12.24 0.80
N PHE A 169 -2.35 -12.73 1.15
CA PHE A 169 -3.09 -12.31 2.34
C PHE A 169 -2.82 -13.24 3.52
N MET A 170 -2.72 -12.64 4.71
CA MET A 170 -2.55 -13.33 5.99
C MET A 170 -3.59 -12.83 6.98
N GLN A 171 -4.09 -13.71 7.85
CA GLN A 171 -5.02 -13.32 8.92
C GLN A 171 -4.23 -12.96 10.18
N VAL A 172 -4.46 -11.75 10.68
CA VAL A 172 -3.78 -11.21 11.86
C VAL A 172 -4.82 -10.74 12.87
N GLN A 173 -4.61 -11.05 14.15
CA GLN A 173 -5.42 -10.55 15.24
C GLN A 173 -5.08 -9.08 15.51
N VAL A 174 -6.10 -8.21 15.45
CA VAL A 174 -5.95 -6.77 15.69
C VAL A 174 -6.66 -6.36 16.98
N ILE A 175 -7.69 -7.11 17.40
CA ILE A 175 -8.48 -6.80 18.58
C ILE A 175 -8.27 -7.90 19.63
N PRO A 176 -7.95 -7.52 20.88
CA PRO A 176 -7.74 -8.49 21.95
C PRO A 176 -9.03 -9.20 22.33
N ASP A 177 -8.89 -10.46 22.75
CA ASP A 177 -10.01 -11.34 23.07
C ASP A 177 -10.92 -10.81 24.17
N THR A 178 -10.38 -9.96 25.05
CA THR A 178 -11.10 -9.31 26.16
C THR A 178 -12.22 -8.37 25.70
N VAL A 179 -12.14 -7.84 24.47
CA VAL A 179 -13.15 -6.91 23.92
C VAL A 179 -14.40 -7.65 23.45
N PHE A 180 -14.23 -8.88 22.96
CA PHE A 180 -15.28 -9.74 22.42
C PHE A 180 -15.61 -10.92 23.36
N GLY A 181 -15.19 -10.86 24.63
CA GLY A 181 -15.49 -11.88 25.63
C GLY A 181 -16.98 -12.03 25.90
N GLU A 182 -17.41 -13.23 26.29
CA GLU A 182 -18.80 -13.65 26.48
C GLU A 182 -19.65 -12.61 27.25
N GLY A 183 -20.68 -12.10 26.57
CA GLY A 183 -21.64 -11.16 27.13
C GLY A 183 -21.37 -9.71 26.73
N ASN A 184 -22.45 -8.97 26.47
CA ASN A 184 -22.51 -7.55 26.10
C ASN A 184 -21.92 -6.58 27.16
N GLU A 185 -21.13 -7.10 28.10
CA GLU A 185 -20.53 -6.42 29.25
C GLU A 185 -19.01 -6.29 29.16
N GLY A 186 -18.30 -6.98 28.25
CA GLY A 186 -16.83 -7.03 28.24
C GLY A 186 -16.14 -5.66 28.10
N PHE A 187 -16.55 -4.87 27.10
CA PHE A 187 -16.05 -3.51 26.92
C PHE A 187 -16.48 -2.58 28.06
N GLY A 188 -17.73 -2.72 28.54
CA GLY A 188 -18.26 -1.96 29.67
C GLY A 188 -17.58 -2.26 31.00
N LYS A 189 -17.18 -3.51 31.26
CA LYS A 189 -16.43 -3.94 32.45
C LYS A 189 -14.98 -3.46 32.39
N MET A 190 -14.32 -3.48 31.25
CA MET A 190 -12.94 -2.98 31.11
C MET A 190 -12.87 -1.46 31.34
N VAL A 191 -13.86 -0.72 30.83
CA VAL A 191 -14.04 0.72 31.09
C VAL A 191 -14.41 1.00 32.56
N ARG A 192 -15.22 0.14 33.20
CA ARG A 192 -15.60 0.25 34.62
C ARG A 192 -14.49 -0.19 35.60
N ALA A 193 -13.60 -1.08 35.19
CA ALA A 193 -12.54 -1.66 36.05
C ALA A 193 -11.39 -0.69 36.37
N GLN A 194 -11.47 0.60 35.97
CA GLN A 194 -10.41 1.61 36.17
C GLN A 194 -9.02 1.11 35.74
N THR A 195 -8.95 0.28 34.69
CA THR A 195 -7.67 -0.06 34.10
C THR A 195 -7.21 1.14 33.27
N ASP A 196 -6.01 1.67 33.52
CA ASP A 196 -5.46 2.84 32.81
C ASP A 196 -5.31 2.64 31.28
N TRP A 197 -5.52 1.41 30.79
CA TRP A 197 -5.33 1.02 29.41
C TRP A 197 -6.63 0.51 28.78
N VAL A 198 -6.98 1.07 27.63
CA VAL A 198 -8.15 0.72 26.81
C VAL A 198 -7.65 0.35 25.40
N PRO A 199 -8.11 -0.76 24.80
CA PRO A 199 -7.67 -1.18 23.48
C PRO A 199 -8.15 -0.21 22.39
N VAL A 200 -7.29 0.04 21.41
CA VAL A 200 -7.59 0.86 20.23
C VAL A 200 -8.42 0.02 19.27
N VAL A 201 -9.70 0.38 19.15
CA VAL A 201 -10.65 -0.23 18.23
C VAL A 201 -11.03 0.81 17.17
N LEU A 202 -10.85 0.46 15.90
CA LEU A 202 -11.18 1.34 14.78
C LEU A 202 -12.57 1.00 14.24
N GLY A 203 -13.50 1.96 14.26
CA GLY A 203 -14.87 1.75 13.78
C GLY A 203 -15.68 0.76 14.65
N ASN A 204 -16.59 0.02 14.01
CA ASN A 204 -17.44 -0.98 14.65
C ASN A 204 -17.06 -2.40 14.16
N PRO A 205 -16.04 -3.05 14.74
CA PRO A 205 -15.49 -4.31 14.25
C PRO A 205 -16.50 -5.45 14.40
N SER A 206 -16.65 -6.26 13.34
CA SER A 206 -17.48 -7.46 13.33
C SER A 206 -16.73 -8.73 13.72
N GLY A 207 -15.39 -8.67 13.86
CA GLY A 207 -14.59 -9.80 14.30
C GLY A 207 -13.19 -9.42 14.81
N LYS A 208 -12.53 -10.39 15.46
CA LYS A 208 -11.21 -10.23 16.09
C LYS A 208 -10.03 -10.24 15.11
N LEU A 209 -10.20 -10.99 14.02
CA LEU A 209 -9.18 -11.26 13.00
C LEU A 209 -9.43 -10.38 11.77
N ARG A 210 -8.34 -9.87 11.19
CA ARG A 210 -8.33 -9.10 9.95
C ARG A 210 -7.41 -9.74 8.93
N LYS A 211 -7.86 -9.85 7.67
CA LYS A 211 -6.98 -10.20 6.54
C LYS A 211 -6.14 -8.97 6.18
N MET A 212 -4.83 -9.14 6.12
CA MET A 212 -3.85 -8.12 5.80
C MET A 212 -2.95 -8.59 4.67
N ASN A 213 -2.53 -7.67 3.81
CA ASN A 213 -1.51 -7.93 2.81
C ASN A 213 -0.12 -7.99 3.48
N VAL A 214 0.84 -8.73 2.90
CA VAL A 214 2.24 -8.78 3.39
C VAL A 214 2.87 -7.39 3.54
N LEU A 215 2.57 -6.45 2.63
CA LEU A 215 3.09 -5.08 2.71
C LEU A 215 2.59 -4.33 3.95
N GLU A 216 1.38 -4.66 4.43
CA GLU A 216 0.74 -4.07 5.60
C GLU A 216 1.28 -4.62 6.93
N GLN A 217 2.17 -5.62 6.90
CA GLN A 217 2.73 -6.26 8.10
C GLN A 217 4.12 -5.73 8.49
N GLY A 218 4.62 -4.69 7.82
CA GLY A 218 5.90 -4.08 8.17
C GLY A 218 5.94 -3.60 9.63
N LYS A 219 7.12 -3.62 10.27
CA LYS A 219 7.32 -3.12 11.66
C LYS A 219 6.85 -1.68 11.89
N TRP A 220 6.71 -0.93 10.79
CA TRP A 220 6.40 0.49 10.69
C TRP A 220 5.02 0.74 10.07
N SER A 221 4.23 -0.31 9.81
CA SER A 221 2.89 -0.19 9.26
C SER A 221 1.88 0.23 10.33
N ARG A 222 0.79 0.86 9.89
CA ARG A 222 -0.35 1.25 10.72
C ARG A 222 -0.84 0.12 11.63
N TRP A 223 -0.91 -1.08 11.07
CA TRP A 223 -1.48 -2.25 11.74
C TRP A 223 -0.58 -2.86 12.78
N THR A 224 0.73 -2.86 12.55
CA THR A 224 1.69 -3.31 13.55
C THR A 224 1.69 -2.38 14.74
N GLU A 225 1.58 -1.06 14.54
CA GLU A 225 1.47 -0.11 15.64
C GLU A 225 0.21 -0.30 16.49
N ILE A 226 -0.94 -0.52 15.85
CA ILE A 226 -2.20 -0.85 16.55
C ILE A 226 -2.06 -2.13 17.37
N ARG A 227 -1.40 -3.17 16.84
CA ARG A 227 -1.17 -4.41 17.58
C ARG A 227 -0.26 -4.23 18.80
N LYS A 228 0.80 -3.41 18.69
CA LYS A 228 1.64 -3.02 19.85
C LYS A 228 0.80 -2.35 20.93
N LEU A 229 -0.01 -1.37 20.53
CA LEU A 229 -0.88 -0.62 21.44
C LEU A 229 -1.94 -1.53 22.08
N ASN A 230 -2.41 -2.53 21.35
CA ASN A 230 -3.37 -3.55 21.79
C ASN A 230 -2.72 -4.71 22.57
N ARG A 231 -1.41 -4.69 22.81
CA ARG A 231 -0.64 -5.75 23.50
C ARG A 231 -0.82 -7.13 22.85
N LEU A 232 -0.91 -7.15 21.51
CA LEU A 232 -1.08 -8.35 20.68
C LEU A 232 0.23 -8.79 20.01
N ASP A 233 1.32 -8.14 20.37
CA ASP A 233 2.67 -8.50 19.95
C ASP A 233 3.25 -9.42 21.04
N ASN A 234 3.53 -10.68 20.68
CA ASN A 234 4.51 -11.49 21.41
C ASN A 234 5.91 -11.07 20.98
#